data_AF-A0A1Q4WMX4-F1
#
_entry.id   AF-A0A1Q4WMX4-F1
#
_cell.length_a   1.000
_cell.length_b   1.000
_cell.length_c   1.000
_cell.angle_alpha   90.00
_cell.angle_beta   90.00
_cell.angle_gamma   90.00
#
_symmetry.space_group_name_H-M   'P 1'
#
loop_
_entity.id
_entity.type
_entity.pdbx_description
1 polymer ?
#
loop_
_entity_poly.entity_id
_entity_poly.type
_entity_poly.pdbx_seq_one_letter_code
_entity_poly.pdbx_strand_id
1 'polypeptide(L)' 'MILIFVGLFLAGGVISFWKQKQSKSVILVLAFGAVMCLASGLMRL' A
#
# COMPACT_ATOMS: atom_id res chain seq x y z
N MET A 1 4.81 13.97 4.69
CA MET A 1 5.78 13.32 3.77
C MET A 1 6.01 11.82 4.04
N ILE A 2 6.28 11.36 5.27
CA ILE A 2 6.64 9.94 5.52
C ILE A 2 5.57 8.94 5.04
N LEU A 3 4.29 9.32 5.10
CA LEU A 3 3.17 8.51 4.63
C LEU A 3 3.23 8.20 3.12
N ILE A 4 3.84 9.08 2.31
CA ILE A 4 4.02 8.82 0.88
C ILE A 4 5.01 7.66 0.68
N PHE A 5 6.14 7.70 1.40
CA PHE A 5 7.13 6.61 1.37
C PHE A 5 6.55 5.29 1.88
N VAL A 6 5.77 5.34 2.97
CA VAL A 6 5.05 4.17 3.50
C VAL A 6 4.06 3.64 2.47
N GLY A 7 3.28 4.51 1.83
CA GLY A 7 2.32 4.13 0.80
C GLY A 7 2.95 3.46 -0.41
N LEU A 8 4.08 3.99 -0.91
CA LEU A 8 4.85 3.39 -2.00
C LEU A 8 5.45 2.03 -1.59
N PHE A 9 5.95 1.91 -0.36
CA PHE A 9 6.44 0.64 0.18
C PHE A 9 5.33 -0.42 0.26
N LEU A 10 4.14 -0.06 0.77
CA LEU A 10 2.98 -0.96 0.81
C LEU A 10 2.53 -1.36 -0.60
N ALA A 11 2.56 -0.44 -1.57
CA ALA A 11 2.25 -0.75 -2.97
C ALA A 11 3.24 -1.78 -3.55
N GLY A 12 4.53 -1.67 -3.22
CA GLY A 12 5.52 -2.72 -3.52
C GLY A 12 5.17 -4.06 -2.87
N GLY A 13 4.69 -4.03 -1.62
CA GLY A 13 4.17 -5.19 -0.91
C GLY A 13 2.99 -5.87 -1.62
N VAL A 14 2.04 -5.10 -2.17
CA VAL A 14 0.90 -5.63 -2.96
C VAL A 14 1.39 -6.43 -4.16
N ILE A 15 2.32 -5.88 -4.93
CA ILE A 15 2.89 -6.55 -6.12
C ILE A 15 3.65 -7.83 -5.70
N SER A 16 4.40 -7.75 -4.61
CA SER A 16 5.13 -8.89 -4.06
C SER A 16 4.18 -10.02 -3.63
N PHE A 17 3.12 -9.68 -2.89
CA PHE A 17 2.17 -10.66 -2.35
C PHE A 17 1.30 -11.28 -3.46
N TRP A 18 0.98 -10.50 -4.50
CA TRP A 18 0.36 -11.04 -5.70
C TRP A 18 1.25 -12.10 -6.35
N LYS A 19 2.53 -11.80 -6.59
CA LYS A 19 3.48 -12.76 -7.17
C LYS A 19 3.65 -14.02 -6.31
N GLN A 20 3.57 -13.88 -4.99
CA GLN A 20 3.62 -14.98 -4.03
C GLN A 20 2.29 -15.74 -3.87
N LYS A 21 1.25 -15.39 -4.65
CA LYS A 21 -0.09 -16.01 -4.60
C LYS A 21 -0.70 -16.04 -3.19
N GLN A 22 -0.46 -14.98 -2.42
CA GLN A 22 -1.03 -14.83 -1.08
C GLN A 22 -2.56 -14.68 -1.13
N SER A 23 -3.21 -14.83 0.02
CA SER A 23 -4.66 -14.67 0.13
C SER A 23 -5.11 -13.30 -0.39
N LYS A 24 -6.12 -13.31 -1.26
CA LYS A 24 -6.66 -12.08 -1.87
C LYS A 24 -7.14 -11.07 -0.85
N SER A 25 -7.69 -11.56 0.28
CA SER A 25 -8.14 -10.69 1.37
C SER A 25 -6.98 -9.89 1.97
N VAL A 26 -5.83 -10.51 2.18
CA VAL A 26 -4.62 -9.85 2.71
C VAL A 26 -4.09 -8.81 1.71
N ILE A 27 -4.04 -9.16 0.43
CA ILE A 27 -3.60 -8.25 -0.63
C ILE A 27 -4.52 -7.02 -0.70
N LEU A 28 -5.83 -7.22 -0.54
CA LEU A 28 -6.82 -6.15 -0.62
C LEU A 28 -6.71 -5.18 0.56
N VAL A 29 -6.49 -5.68 1.77
CA VAL A 29 -6.20 -4.85 2.96
C VAL A 29 -4.90 -4.08 2.78
N LEU A 30 -3.85 -4.72 2.27
CA LEU A 30 -2.55 -4.08 2.03
C LEU A 30 -2.65 -2.96 0.99
N ALA A 31 -3.39 -3.22 -0.10
CA ALA A 31 -3.65 -2.23 -1.14
C ALA A 31 -4.46 -1.04 -0.60
N PHE A 32 -5.47 -1.30 0.24
CA PHE A 32 -6.25 -0.25 0.88
C PHE A 32 -5.38 0.62 1.80
N GLY A 33 -4.52 0.00 2.61
CA GLY A 33 -3.55 0.71 3.44
C GLY A 33 -2.57 1.57 2.63
N ALA A 34 -2.11 1.06 1.48
CA ALA A 34 -1.25 1.80 0.56
C ALA A 34 -1.94 3.08 0.05
N VAL A 35 -3.18 2.95 -0.42
CA VAL A 35 -4.01 4.06 -0.91
C VAL A 35 -4.25 5.09 0.20
N MET A 36 -4.62 4.64 1.41
CA MET A 36 -4.84 5.53 2.54
C MET A 36 -3.59 6.34 2.90
N CYS A 37 -2.41 5.71 2.92
CA CYS A 37 -1.15 6.39 3.22
C CYS A 37 -0.77 7.38 2.13
N LEU A 38 -0.92 7.02 0.85
CA LEU A 38 -0.65 7.90 -0.28
C LEU A 38 -1.60 9.10 -0.28
N ALA A 39 -2.91 8.87 -0.16
CA ALA A 39 -3.90 9.93 -0.10
C ALA A 39 -3.64 10.89 1.07
N SER A 40 -3.45 10.36 2.28
CA SER A 40 -3.15 11.18 3.47
C SER A 40 -1.82 11.92 3.35
N GLY A 41 -0.83 11.31 2.70
CA GLY A 41 0.47 11.92 2.44
C GLY A 41 0.37 13.09 1.45
N LEU A 42 -0.43 12.94 0.39
CA LEU A 42 -0.70 13.97 -0.60
C LEU A 42 -1.52 15.13 -0.02
N MET A 43 -2.51 14.86 0.84
CA MET A 43 -3.30 15.91 1.50
C MET A 43 -2.48 16.80 2.46
N ARG A 44 -1.33 16.30 2.93
CA ARG A 44 -0.42 17.01 3.86
C ARG A 44 0.81 17.59 3.16
N LEU A 45 0.82 17.58 1.82
CA LEU A 45 1.84 18.23 1.01
C LEU A 45 1.51 19.72 0.88
#